data_AF-A0A8H9NY15-F1
#
_entry.id   AF-A0A8H9NY15-F1
#
_cell.length_a   1.000
_cell.length_b   1.000
_cell.length_c   1.000
_cell.angle_alpha   90.00
_cell.angle_beta   90.00
_cell.angle_gamma   90.00
#
_symmetry.space_group_name_H-M   'P 1'
#
loop_
_entity.id
_entity.type
_entity.pdbx_description
1 polymer ?
#
loop_
_entity_poly.entity_id
_entity_poly.type
_entity_poly.pdbx_seq_one_letter_code
_entity_poly.pdbx_strand_id
1 'polypeptide(L)'
;SEGWTTYNGMVTHRSSSGRFSNRSPDFVIHISNGNGIDKYLILDAKYTSTDKAFLHYLPELTLKYLHGLHSISDANSSIIGLIILNPDEKLLIRDFHNSSFDIYSDRPAMPFLLCATISPGEEYISNNCFQHSLLKMVTLMEQRVNTEGQGRYLMNVLSA
;
A
#
# COMPACT_ATOMS: atom_id res chain seq x y z
N SER A 1 -15.01 4.83 2.21
CA SER A 1 -16.01 5.19 1.18
C SER A 1 -15.58 6.49 0.48
N GLU A 2 -15.75 6.55 -0.84
CA GLU A 2 -15.09 7.57 -1.68
C GLU A 2 -15.92 8.86 -1.83
N GLY A 3 -17.03 8.81 -2.57
CA GLY A 3 -17.97 9.93 -2.72
C GLY A 3 -19.14 9.91 -1.73
N TRP A 4 -19.33 8.82 -1.00
CA TRP A 4 -20.45 8.62 -0.07
C TRP A 4 -19.93 8.26 1.32
N THR A 5 -20.70 8.45 2.38
CA THR A 5 -20.39 8.04 3.75
C THR A 5 -21.66 7.63 4.48
N THR A 6 -21.54 6.83 5.52
CA THR A 6 -22.66 6.51 6.40
C THR A 6 -22.64 7.41 7.63
N TYR A 7 -23.78 7.99 7.98
CA TYR A 7 -23.99 8.76 9.20
C TYR A 7 -25.40 8.47 9.72
N ASN A 8 -25.51 8.03 10.97
CA ASN A 8 -26.78 7.61 11.58
C ASN A 8 -27.59 6.62 10.72
N GLY A 9 -26.90 5.66 10.08
CA GLY A 9 -27.54 4.66 9.22
C GLY A 9 -27.97 5.15 7.83
N MET A 10 -27.77 6.45 7.52
CA MET A 10 -28.07 7.01 6.20
C MET A 10 -26.81 7.13 5.35
N VAL A 11 -26.93 6.82 4.06
CA VAL A 11 -25.89 7.05 3.06
C VAL A 11 -25.99 8.49 2.58
N THR A 12 -24.94 9.27 2.80
CA THR A 12 -24.88 10.71 2.48
C THR A 12 -23.64 11.01 1.64
N HIS A 13 -23.67 12.09 0.87
CA HIS A 13 -22.49 12.50 0.10
C HIS A 13 -21.36 12.90 1.05
N ARG A 14 -20.15 12.43 0.78
CA ARG A 14 -18.97 12.75 1.58
C ARG A 14 -18.60 14.22 1.36
N SER A 15 -18.33 14.94 2.45
CA SER A 15 -17.73 16.28 2.38
C SER A 15 -16.23 16.18 2.12
N SER A 16 -15.71 17.03 1.23
CA SER A 16 -14.28 17.13 0.91
C SER A 16 -13.53 18.17 1.76
N SER A 17 -14.24 19.01 2.53
CA SER A 17 -13.67 20.19 3.20
C SER A 17 -13.53 20.09 4.73
N GLY A 18 -13.81 18.92 5.32
CA GLY A 18 -13.69 18.71 6.76
C GLY A 18 -12.25 18.50 7.24
N ARG A 19 -11.96 18.79 8.51
CA ARG A 19 -10.63 18.54 9.13
C ARG A 19 -10.14 17.08 8.97
N PHE A 20 -11.06 16.13 8.86
CA PHE A 20 -10.79 14.69 8.68
C PHE A 20 -11.05 14.20 7.24
N SER A 21 -11.18 15.11 6.26
CA SER A 21 -11.41 14.74 4.87
C SER A 21 -10.13 14.24 4.18
N ASN A 22 -8.96 14.66 4.67
CA ASN A 22 -7.66 14.30 4.10
C ASN A 22 -7.34 12.82 4.29
N ARG A 23 -7.02 12.15 3.17
CA ARG A 23 -6.48 10.78 3.15
C ARG A 23 -4.96 10.85 3.31
N SER A 24 -4.49 11.07 4.53
CA SER A 24 -3.06 11.05 4.83
C SER A 24 -2.70 9.73 5.49
N PRO A 25 -1.87 8.88 4.85
CA PRO A 25 -1.21 7.77 5.53
C PRO A 25 -0.14 8.28 6.51
N ASP A 26 0.30 7.39 7.39
CA ASP A 26 1.40 7.69 8.33
C ASP A 26 2.76 7.76 7.63
N PHE A 27 3.03 6.82 6.72
CA PHE A 27 4.25 6.80 5.92
C PHE A 27 3.98 6.43 4.46
N VAL A 28 4.83 6.96 3.57
CA VAL A 28 4.82 6.65 2.15
C VAL A 28 6.26 6.46 1.68
N ILE A 29 6.53 5.33 1.03
CA ILE A 29 7.77 5.10 0.29
C ILE A 29 7.49 5.41 -1.18
N HIS A 30 8.33 6.28 -1.75
CA HIS A 30 8.21 6.73 -3.14
C HIS A 30 9.47 6.33 -3.90
N ILE A 31 9.27 5.70 -5.07
CA ILE A 31 10.32 5.44 -6.04
C ILE A 31 9.91 6.11 -7.35
N SER A 32 10.84 6.86 -7.92
CA SER A 32 10.68 7.47 -9.23
C SER A 32 11.84 7.08 -10.14
N ASN A 33 11.60 7.08 -11.45
CA ASN A 33 12.68 7.09 -12.43
C ASN A 33 12.76 8.46 -13.14
N GLY A 34 13.86 8.70 -13.84
CA GLY A 34 14.06 9.91 -14.65
C GLY A 34 13.07 10.07 -15.81
N ASN A 35 12.20 9.09 -16.07
CA ASN A 35 11.19 9.09 -17.13
C ASN A 35 9.79 9.49 -16.61
N GLY A 36 9.68 10.01 -15.38
CA GLY A 36 8.43 10.47 -14.79
C GLY A 36 7.46 9.32 -14.48
N ILE A 37 7.99 8.15 -14.11
CA ILE A 37 7.20 7.05 -13.55
C ILE A 37 7.42 7.03 -12.05
N ASP A 38 6.33 7.23 -11.33
CA ASP A 38 6.28 7.23 -9.87
C ASP A 38 5.52 6.02 -9.37
N LYS A 39 6.06 5.35 -8.35
CA LYS A 39 5.38 4.30 -7.60
C LYS A 39 5.43 4.58 -6.11
N TYR A 40 4.33 4.28 -5.44
CA TYR A 40 4.14 4.56 -4.02
C TYR A 40 3.77 3.28 -3.27
N LEU A 41 4.39 3.07 -2.12
CA LEU A 41 4.03 2.06 -1.15
C LEU A 41 3.58 2.76 0.13
N ILE A 42 2.40 2.41 0.62
CA ILE A 42 1.81 3.03 1.79
C ILE A 42 2.05 2.16 3.02
N LEU A 43 2.45 2.79 4.12
CA LEU A 43 2.47 2.14 5.43
C LEU A 43 1.61 2.96 6.40
N ASP A 44 0.72 2.28 7.10
CA ASP A 44 -0.23 2.91 8.02
C ASP A 44 -0.21 2.16 9.35
N ALA A 45 0.12 2.85 10.43
CA ALA A 45 0.23 2.28 11.76
C ALA A 45 -1.13 2.30 12.47
N LYS A 46 -1.45 1.22 13.16
CA LYS A 46 -2.67 1.08 13.96
C LYS A 46 -2.35 0.40 15.28
N TYR A 47 -2.69 1.05 16.38
CA TYR A 47 -2.64 0.45 17.71
C TYR A 47 -3.85 -0.48 17.87
N THR A 48 -3.70 -1.74 17.45
CA THR A 48 -4.79 -2.72 17.36
C THR A 48 -4.24 -4.15 17.43
N SER A 49 -5.13 -5.13 17.67
CA SER A 49 -4.77 -6.54 17.54
C SER A 49 -4.51 -6.92 16.08
N THR A 50 -3.64 -7.91 15.89
CA THR A 50 -3.27 -8.46 14.59
C THR A 50 -4.47 -8.93 13.76
N ASP A 51 -5.47 -9.57 14.37
CA ASP A 51 -6.66 -10.00 13.65
C ASP A 51 -7.53 -8.82 13.22
N LYS A 52 -7.62 -7.76 14.03
CA LYS A 52 -8.36 -6.56 13.66
C LYS A 52 -7.63 -5.75 12.59
N ALA A 53 -6.30 -5.71 12.62
CA ALA A 53 -5.49 -5.16 11.53
C ALA A 53 -5.84 -5.82 10.20
N PHE A 54 -5.90 -7.15 10.16
CA PHE A 54 -6.17 -7.90 8.94
C PHE A 54 -7.64 -7.89 8.51
N LEU A 55 -8.59 -8.14 9.41
CA LEU A 55 -10.01 -8.32 9.06
C LEU A 55 -10.75 -7.00 8.82
N HIS A 56 -10.31 -5.91 9.46
CA HIS A 56 -11.02 -4.63 9.41
C HIS A 56 -10.19 -3.55 8.73
N TYR A 57 -8.98 -3.27 9.25
CA TYR A 57 -8.20 -2.13 8.78
C TYR A 57 -7.63 -2.35 7.38
N LEU A 58 -7.11 -3.53 7.06
CA LEU A 58 -6.54 -3.79 5.74
C LEU A 58 -7.58 -3.58 4.62
N PRO A 59 -8.82 -4.15 4.66
CA PRO A 59 -9.86 -3.84 3.67
C PRO A 59 -10.28 -2.37 3.67
N GLU A 60 -10.50 -1.76 4.83
CA GLU A 60 -10.95 -0.37 4.92
C GLU A 60 -9.93 0.60 4.31
N LEU A 61 -8.65 0.40 4.64
CA LEU A 61 -7.56 1.25 4.21
C LEU A 61 -7.14 0.96 2.77
N THR A 62 -7.35 -0.26 2.28
CA THR A 62 -7.27 -0.56 0.84
C THR A 62 -8.24 0.31 0.06
N LEU A 63 -9.52 0.34 0.44
CA LEU A 63 -10.50 1.22 -0.20
C LEU A 63 -10.21 2.70 0.02
N LYS A 64 -9.68 3.08 1.18
CA LYS A 64 -9.36 4.48 1.49
C LYS A 64 -8.18 4.99 0.66
N TYR A 65 -7.13 4.20 0.51
CA TYR A 65 -5.87 4.66 -0.06
C TYR A 65 -5.70 4.21 -1.50
N LEU A 66 -5.84 2.92 -1.81
CA LEU A 66 -5.55 2.43 -3.16
C LEU A 66 -6.59 2.87 -4.19
N HIS A 67 -7.84 3.00 -3.75
CA HIS A 67 -8.95 3.53 -4.55
C HIS A 67 -9.26 5.01 -4.26
N GLY A 68 -8.66 5.59 -3.22
CA GLY A 68 -8.98 6.95 -2.81
C GLY A 68 -7.85 7.96 -3.04
N LEU A 69 -6.65 7.49 -3.33
CA LEU A 69 -5.53 8.34 -3.71
C LEU A 69 -5.21 8.06 -5.17
N HIS A 70 -5.58 9.00 -6.04
CA HIS A 70 -5.30 8.95 -7.46
C HIS A 70 -4.76 10.29 -7.92
N SER A 71 -3.92 10.28 -8.94
CA SER A 71 -3.54 11.51 -9.62
C SER A 71 -4.77 12.11 -10.29
N ILE A 72 -4.89 13.43 -10.26
CA ILE A 72 -5.95 14.14 -11.01
C ILE A 72 -5.73 13.95 -12.53
N SER A 73 -4.47 13.76 -12.94
CA SER A 73 -4.07 13.68 -14.35
C SER A 73 -3.95 12.26 -14.91
N ASP A 74 -3.96 11.22 -14.07
CA ASP A 74 -3.77 9.83 -14.50
C ASP A 74 -4.80 8.92 -13.82
N ALA A 75 -5.55 8.18 -14.63
CA ALA A 75 -6.52 7.21 -14.17
C ALA A 75 -5.84 5.96 -13.55
N ASN A 76 -4.57 5.73 -13.85
CA ASN A 76 -3.82 4.62 -13.27
C ASN A 76 -3.32 4.96 -11.87
N SER A 77 -3.54 4.03 -10.93
CA SER A 77 -2.98 4.15 -9.58
C SER A 77 -1.47 3.89 -9.61
N SER A 78 -0.71 4.87 -9.14
CA SER A 78 0.72 4.74 -8.88
C SER A 78 1.02 4.02 -7.55
N ILE A 79 -0.01 3.76 -6.74
CA ILE A 79 0.12 3.03 -5.49
C ILE A 79 0.18 1.53 -5.79
N ILE A 80 1.25 0.90 -5.35
CA ILE A 80 1.53 -0.51 -5.62
C ILE A 80 1.11 -1.44 -4.48
N GLY A 81 0.93 -0.90 -3.28
CA GLY A 81 0.65 -1.71 -2.11
C GLY A 81 0.45 -0.92 -0.83
N LEU A 82 0.09 -1.67 0.22
CA LEU A 82 -0.23 -1.20 1.56
C LEU A 82 0.32 -2.19 2.60
N ILE A 83 0.99 -1.67 3.62
CA ILE A 83 1.36 -2.41 4.83
C ILE A 83 0.64 -1.77 6.02
N ILE A 84 -0.13 -2.56 6.75
CA ILE A 84 -0.65 -2.18 8.06
C ILE A 84 0.36 -2.58 9.13
N LEU A 85 0.83 -1.62 9.91
CA LEU A 85 1.72 -1.88 11.04
C LEU A 85 0.91 -1.93 12.33
N ASN A 86 1.06 -2.99 13.13
CA ASN A 86 0.41 -3.07 14.44
C ASN A 86 1.36 -3.61 15.51
N PRO A 87 1.22 -3.20 16.78
CA PRO A 87 2.01 -3.77 17.85
C PRO A 87 1.54 -5.20 18.17
N ASP A 88 2.46 -6.13 18.37
CA ASP A 88 2.22 -7.48 18.88
C ASP A 88 3.53 -8.08 19.42
N GLU A 89 3.49 -8.82 20.52
CA GLU A 89 4.67 -9.54 21.04
C GLU A 89 5.14 -10.62 20.04
N LYS A 90 4.20 -11.20 19.28
CA LYS A 90 4.51 -12.18 18.26
C LYS A 90 4.80 -11.49 16.93
N LEU A 91 6.02 -11.66 16.46
CA LEU A 91 6.40 -11.26 15.10
C LEU A 91 5.67 -12.09 14.06
N LEU A 92 4.91 -11.41 13.20
CA LEU A 92 4.10 -12.01 12.16
C LEU A 92 4.02 -11.07 10.96
N ILE A 93 4.16 -11.67 9.78
CA ILE A 93 3.75 -11.05 8.51
C ILE A 93 2.57 -11.87 7.98
N ARG A 94 1.48 -11.19 7.63
CA ARG A 94 0.33 -11.80 6.99
C ARG A 94 0.09 -11.12 5.66
N ASP A 95 0.37 -11.83 4.57
CA ASP A 95 -0.04 -11.43 3.23
C ASP A 95 -1.55 -11.70 3.08
N PHE A 96 -2.25 -10.82 2.38
CA PHE A 96 -3.64 -11.02 2.01
C PHE A 96 -3.80 -12.11 0.96
N HIS A 97 -2.86 -12.20 0.03
CA HIS A 97 -2.90 -13.16 -1.05
C HIS A 97 -2.51 -14.55 -0.57
N ASN A 98 -3.05 -15.57 -1.23
CA ASN A 98 -2.58 -16.94 -1.05
C ASN A 98 -1.10 -17.04 -1.44
N SER A 99 -0.35 -17.97 -0.84
CA SER A 99 1.07 -18.25 -1.14
C SER A 99 1.42 -18.38 -2.64
N SER A 100 0.48 -18.80 -3.48
CA SER A 100 0.68 -18.84 -4.94
C SER A 100 0.85 -17.44 -5.58
N PHE A 101 0.44 -16.39 -4.86
CA PHE A 101 0.32 -15.01 -5.32
C PHE A 101 0.83 -13.99 -4.30
N ASP A 102 1.45 -14.42 -3.21
CA ASP A 102 2.02 -13.52 -2.20
C ASP A 102 3.25 -12.78 -2.75
N ILE A 103 3.79 -11.86 -1.95
CA ILE A 103 4.97 -11.08 -2.37
C ILE A 103 6.24 -11.93 -2.64
N TYR A 104 6.29 -13.18 -2.20
CA TYR A 104 7.44 -14.08 -2.39
C TYR A 104 7.26 -15.03 -3.57
N SER A 105 6.06 -15.13 -4.14
CA SER A 105 5.77 -16.01 -5.25
C SER A 105 6.47 -15.57 -6.55
N ASP A 106 6.54 -16.47 -7.53
CA ASP A 106 7.08 -16.16 -8.87
C ASP A 106 6.20 -15.14 -9.62
N ARG A 107 4.92 -15.05 -9.25
CA ARG A 107 3.93 -14.15 -9.85
C ARG A 107 3.08 -13.47 -8.78
N PRO A 108 3.66 -12.50 -8.04
CA PRO A 108 2.95 -11.79 -6.98
C PRO A 108 1.74 -11.03 -7.53
N ALA A 109 0.60 -11.16 -6.85
CA ALA A 109 -0.61 -10.43 -7.18
C ALA A 109 -0.51 -8.97 -6.72
N MET A 110 -1.06 -8.08 -7.55
CA MET A 110 -1.15 -6.65 -7.27
C MET A 110 -2.59 -6.29 -6.91
N PRO A 111 -2.80 -5.31 -6.01
CA PRO A 111 -1.79 -4.61 -5.21
C PRO A 111 -1.21 -5.51 -4.10
N PHE A 112 -0.01 -5.20 -3.61
CA PHE A 112 0.60 -5.93 -2.49
C PHE A 112 -0.03 -5.48 -1.16
N LEU A 113 -0.62 -6.41 -0.40
CA LEU A 113 -1.42 -6.08 0.79
C LEU A 113 -0.94 -6.91 1.99
N LEU A 114 -0.30 -6.26 2.95
CA LEU A 114 0.28 -6.93 4.12
C LEU A 114 -0.19 -6.34 5.44
N CYS A 115 -0.26 -7.18 6.46
CA CYS A 115 -0.20 -6.77 7.86
C CYS A 115 1.13 -7.24 8.44
N ALA A 116 1.85 -6.35 9.12
CA ALA A 116 3.11 -6.65 9.77
C ALA A 116 3.05 -6.23 11.23
N THR A 117 3.42 -7.14 12.12
CA THR A 117 3.53 -6.83 13.53
C THR A 117 4.91 -6.28 13.87
N ILE A 118 4.96 -5.38 14.85
CA ILE A 118 6.19 -4.87 15.44
C ILE A 118 6.11 -5.13 16.94
N SER A 119 7.12 -5.78 17.52
CA SER A 119 7.19 -6.01 18.96
C SER A 119 7.75 -4.76 19.66
N PRO A 120 6.98 -4.06 20.51
CA PRO A 120 7.47 -2.87 21.20
C PRO A 120 8.60 -3.22 22.17
N GLY A 121 9.68 -2.45 22.17
CA GLY A 121 10.87 -2.68 22.98
C GLY A 121 11.89 -3.68 22.39
N GLU A 122 11.54 -4.39 21.32
CA GLU A 122 12.44 -5.31 20.61
C GLU A 122 12.66 -4.90 19.13
N GLU A 123 12.34 -3.65 18.78
CA GLU A 123 12.27 -3.19 17.39
C GLU A 123 13.58 -3.37 16.61
N TYR A 124 14.71 -3.35 17.32
CA TYR A 124 16.06 -3.45 16.76
C TYR A 124 16.70 -4.85 16.86
N ILE A 125 16.06 -5.79 17.55
CA ILE A 125 16.66 -7.10 17.87
C ILE A 125 16.09 -8.19 16.97
N SER A 126 14.78 -8.14 16.65
CA SER A 126 14.07 -9.30 16.10
C SER A 126 13.27 -9.02 14.82
N ASN A 127 13.27 -7.81 14.27
CA ASN A 127 12.33 -7.42 13.20
C ASN A 127 12.69 -7.87 11.76
N ASN A 128 13.41 -9.00 11.62
CA ASN A 128 13.90 -9.52 10.35
C ASN A 128 12.77 -9.79 9.35
N CYS A 129 11.63 -10.30 9.80
CA CYS A 129 10.51 -10.64 8.91
C CYS A 129 9.89 -9.39 8.26
N PHE A 130 9.63 -8.33 9.04
CA PHE A 130 9.13 -7.07 8.49
C PHE A 130 10.15 -6.44 7.55
N GLN A 131 11.40 -6.35 7.96
CA GLN A 131 12.46 -5.80 7.13
C GLN A 131 12.58 -6.56 5.81
N HIS A 132 12.56 -7.90 5.85
CA HIS A 132 12.64 -8.72 4.64
C HIS A 132 11.43 -8.50 3.71
N SER A 133 10.22 -8.46 4.25
CA SER A 133 9.00 -8.19 3.47
C SER A 133 8.98 -6.77 2.89
N LEU A 134 9.41 -5.78 3.66
CA LEU A 134 9.52 -4.40 3.20
C LEU A 134 10.52 -4.27 2.05
N LEU A 135 11.72 -4.83 2.22
CA LEU A 135 12.74 -4.85 1.16
C LEU A 135 12.25 -5.59 -0.08
N LYS A 136 11.56 -6.71 0.09
CA LYS A 136 10.96 -7.45 -1.04
C LYS A 136 9.94 -6.59 -1.79
N MET A 137 9.04 -5.90 -1.09
CA MET A 137 8.10 -4.98 -1.72
C MET A 137 8.81 -3.83 -2.42
N VAL A 138 9.85 -3.25 -1.81
CA VAL A 138 10.70 -2.21 -2.44
C VAL A 138 11.33 -2.71 -3.75
N THR A 139 11.93 -3.90 -3.75
CA THR A 139 12.46 -4.53 -4.97
C THR A 139 11.37 -4.73 -6.03
N LEU A 140 10.18 -5.16 -5.63
CA LEU A 140 9.06 -5.32 -6.56
C LEU A 140 8.62 -3.96 -7.15
N MET A 141 8.65 -2.85 -6.39
CA MET A 141 8.36 -1.51 -6.97
C MET A 141 9.43 -1.10 -7.98
N GLU A 142 10.71 -1.31 -7.67
CA GLU A 142 11.82 -0.98 -8.60
C GLU A 142 11.67 -1.72 -9.94
N GLN A 143 11.35 -3.02 -9.88
CA GLN A 143 11.10 -3.83 -11.09
C GLN A 143 9.96 -3.25 -11.94
N ARG A 144 8.89 -2.75 -11.29
CA ARG A 144 7.75 -2.14 -11.99
C ARG A 144 8.11 -0.80 -12.61
N VAL A 145 8.79 0.06 -11.87
CA VAL A 145 9.29 1.35 -12.38
C VAL A 145 10.17 1.15 -13.61
N ASN A 146 11.06 0.15 -13.58
CA ASN A 146 11.96 -0.14 -14.70
C ASN A 146 11.23 -0.73 -15.91
N THR A 147 10.32 -1.69 -15.69
CA THR A 147 9.55 -2.32 -16.77
C THR A 147 8.65 -1.31 -17.49
N GLU A 148 7.93 -0.47 -16.75
CA GLU A 148 7.10 0.58 -17.33
C GLU A 148 7.95 1.69 -17.99
N GLY A 149 9.14 1.95 -17.46
CA GLY A 149 10.10 2.91 -18.00
C GLY A 149 10.59 2.51 -19.39
N GLN A 150 10.93 1.23 -19.55
CA GLN A 150 11.31 0.66 -20.86
C GLN A 150 10.15 0.72 -21.85
N GLY A 151 8.92 0.40 -21.42
CA GLY A 151 7.73 0.49 -22.27
C GLY A 151 7.46 1.90 -22.80
N ARG A 152 7.54 2.93 -21.94
CA ARG A 152 7.38 4.33 -22.36
C ARG A 152 8.47 4.79 -23.32
N TYR A 153 9.73 4.40 -23.06
CA TYR A 153 10.84 4.73 -23.96
C TYR A 153 10.65 4.15 -25.36
N LEU A 154 10.26 2.88 -25.47
CA LEU A 154 10.00 2.23 -26.76
C LEU A 154 8.85 2.89 -27.52
N MET A 155 7.76 3.26 -26.83
CA MET A 155 6.64 3.99 -27.45
C MET A 155 7.09 5.35 -28.02
N ASN A 156 7.89 6.12 -27.28
CA ASN A 156 8.37 7.41 -27.74
C ASN A 156 9.27 7.30 -28.98
N VAL A 157 10.11 6.25 -29.05
CA VAL A 157 10.98 5.99 -30.21
C VAL A 157 10.17 5.60 -31.45
N LEU A 158 9.06 4.87 -31.29
CA LEU A 158 8.19 4.46 -32.40
C LEU A 158 7.27 5.57 -32.92
N SER A 159 7.04 6.62 -32.11
CA SER A 159 6.20 7.76 -32.46
C SER A 159 6.95 8.96 -33.06
N ALA A 160 8.28 8.90 -33.15
CA ALA A 160 9.16 9.92 -33.72
C ALA A 160 9.57 9.57 -35.16
#